data_AF-A0A842THI6-F1
#
_entry.id   AF-A0A842THI6-F1
#
_cell.length_a   1.000
_cell.length_b   1.000
_cell.length_c   1.000
_cell.angle_alpha   90.00
_cell.angle_beta   90.00
_cell.angle_gamma   90.00
#
_symmetry.space_group_name_H-M   'P 1'
#
loop_
_entity.id
_entity.type
_entity.pdbx_description
1 polymer ?
#
loop_
_entity_poly.entity_id
_entity_poly.type
_entity_poly.pdbx_seq_one_letter_code
_entity_poly.pdbx_strand_id
1 'polypeptide(L)'
;MDDSSDGKELLDLEDERDGFKQIFSDFLIEPIINLFERLRLPYIFSKIPKNFLYTISKGISNAFYGDYKDEMIRTTKKLCGDLIEKKYKDRDESYRDWVASEIVFQNGIHMTEFFLDIMTLLPYFYLFGDLDKFFKLEGIEHLNNALKQGNGVVLVSGHIGNYLFLCSYLALRGYKVNFILEYATFRGILNPLRKCGVKLIPSPRPENKEIKPRIIKLIDRAFKNNEIVVVMHDAGMKHHSLIEFFGERCHTPLGGSFLAIKHNAPIIPAFIKSCPKKHLHEIRFYPEFDLEEPIYEGDELVFYNALRLNKLLEKEIRRNIIYWNNLAIYHIRKTFRKTKIIEGRPIIENILDEFQYYKKYLEKSYELGRNDKEIHNLLDDATEKLKKLREQQDRIHSQAT
;
A
#
# COMPACT_ATOMS: atom_id res chain seq x y z
N MET A 1 31.00 21.92 -3.98
CA MET A 1 30.30 22.28 -5.22
C MET A 1 29.62 21.03 -5.72
N ASP A 2 28.34 21.19 -6.04
CA ASP A 2 27.40 20.22 -6.62
C ASP A 2 26.67 19.26 -5.66
N ASP A 3 25.59 19.78 -5.06
CA ASP A 3 24.47 19.02 -4.45
C ASP A 3 23.11 19.57 -4.99
N SER A 4 23.14 20.20 -6.17
CA SER A 4 22.01 20.93 -6.76
C SER A 4 21.46 20.31 -8.05
N SER A 5 22.14 19.32 -8.63
CA SER A 5 21.73 18.66 -9.87
C SER A 5 20.69 17.55 -9.63
N ASP A 6 20.86 16.72 -8.59
CA ASP A 6 19.94 15.62 -8.25
C ASP A 6 18.53 16.11 -7.89
N GLY A 7 18.42 17.29 -7.26
CA GLY A 7 17.12 17.89 -6.88
C GLY A 7 16.32 18.46 -8.05
N LYS A 8 16.99 18.80 -9.16
CA LYS A 8 16.36 19.37 -10.36
C LYS A 8 15.83 18.27 -11.28
N GLU A 9 16.51 17.13 -11.39
CA GLU A 9 16.06 15.97 -12.20
C GLU A 9 14.84 15.24 -11.60
N LEU A 10 14.61 15.31 -10.29
CA LEU A 10 13.44 14.71 -9.63
C LEU A 10 12.11 15.39 -9.98
N LEU A 11 12.15 16.66 -10.42
CA LEU A 11 10.98 17.44 -10.83
C LEU A 11 10.52 17.09 -12.25
N ASP A 12 11.45 16.79 -13.16
CA ASP A 12 11.14 16.47 -14.57
C ASP A 12 10.48 15.09 -14.75
N LEU A 13 10.46 14.24 -13.72
CA LEU A 13 9.86 12.91 -13.73
C LEU A 13 8.36 12.91 -13.35
N GLU A 14 7.79 14.08 -13.04
CA GLU A 14 6.45 14.19 -12.50
C GLU A 14 5.35 13.96 -13.58
N ASP A 15 5.65 14.05 -14.89
CA ASP A 15 4.65 14.42 -15.91
C ASP A 15 3.98 13.36 -16.81
N GLU A 16 3.91 12.08 -16.43
CA GLU A 16 3.20 11.07 -17.25
C GLU A 16 2.08 10.26 -16.56
N ARG A 17 0.88 10.36 -17.18
CA ARG A 17 -0.23 9.38 -17.36
C ARG A 17 -1.31 9.15 -16.29
N ASP A 18 -2.51 9.63 -16.64
CA ASP A 18 -3.86 9.02 -16.81
C ASP A 18 -4.70 8.29 -15.74
N GLY A 19 -6.00 8.65 -15.81
CA GLY A 19 -7.16 7.76 -15.75
C GLY A 19 -7.94 7.77 -14.43
N PHE A 20 -7.41 7.08 -13.43
CA PHE A 20 -8.07 6.94 -12.12
C PHE A 20 -7.79 8.15 -11.19
N LYS A 21 -6.82 8.99 -11.58
CA LYS A 21 -6.37 10.18 -10.86
C LYS A 21 -7.39 11.32 -10.86
N GLN A 22 -8.43 11.26 -11.69
CA GLN A 22 -9.29 12.41 -11.99
C GLN A 22 -10.28 12.80 -10.89
N ILE A 23 -10.63 11.88 -9.97
CA ILE A 23 -11.52 12.18 -8.82
C ILE A 23 -10.78 13.02 -7.76
N PHE A 24 -9.46 12.85 -7.66
CA PHE A 24 -8.58 13.56 -6.71
C PHE A 24 -7.51 14.40 -7.41
N SER A 25 -7.71 14.73 -8.70
CA SER A 25 -6.68 15.40 -9.50
C SER A 25 -6.41 16.82 -9.03
N ASP A 26 -5.30 17.34 -9.53
CA ASP A 26 -4.76 18.70 -9.41
C ASP A 26 -5.83 19.82 -9.47
N PHE A 27 -6.99 19.57 -10.09
CA PHE A 27 -8.06 20.56 -10.27
C PHE A 27 -8.76 21.01 -8.97
N LEU A 28 -8.78 20.19 -7.91
CA LEU A 28 -9.42 20.55 -6.63
C LEU A 28 -8.40 20.70 -5.49
N ILE A 29 -7.48 19.74 -5.35
CA ILE A 29 -6.62 19.68 -4.16
C ILE A 29 -5.57 20.80 -4.16
N GLU A 30 -4.91 21.07 -5.29
CA GLU A 30 -3.84 22.06 -5.36
C GLU A 30 -4.35 23.50 -5.17
N PRO A 31 -5.45 23.96 -5.81
CA PRO A 31 -6.04 25.25 -5.50
C PRO A 31 -6.47 25.37 -4.04
N ILE A 32 -7.01 24.30 -3.44
CA ILE A 32 -7.41 24.31 -2.04
C ILE A 32 -6.19 24.38 -1.12
N ILE A 33 -5.14 23.58 -1.35
CA ILE A 33 -3.89 23.64 -0.56
C ILE A 33 -3.26 25.03 -0.70
N ASN A 34 -3.14 25.57 -1.91
CA ASN A 34 -2.58 26.89 -2.17
C ASN A 34 -3.43 28.01 -1.52
N LEU A 35 -4.75 27.90 -1.56
CA LEU A 35 -5.67 28.81 -0.86
C LEU A 35 -5.51 28.72 0.66
N PHE A 36 -5.40 27.50 1.20
CA PHE A 36 -5.18 27.25 2.62
C PHE A 36 -3.83 27.79 3.09
N GLU A 37 -2.78 27.59 2.29
CA GLU A 37 -1.44 28.15 2.52
C GLU A 37 -1.49 29.69 2.52
N ARG A 38 -2.10 30.29 1.49
CA ARG A 38 -2.20 31.75 1.31
C ARG A 38 -3.00 32.42 2.43
N LEU A 39 -4.06 31.77 2.91
CA LEU A 39 -4.93 32.31 3.96
C LEU A 39 -4.47 31.95 5.39
N ARG A 40 -3.37 31.21 5.56
CA ARG A 40 -2.93 30.64 6.86
C ARG A 40 -4.06 29.90 7.60
N LEU A 41 -5.02 29.35 6.85
CA LEU A 41 -6.13 28.56 7.39
C LEU A 41 -5.64 27.42 8.29
N PRO A 42 -4.56 26.69 7.98
CA PRO A 42 -3.90 25.72 8.86
C PRO A 42 -3.71 26.15 10.33
N TYR A 43 -3.28 27.39 10.59
CA TYR A 43 -3.19 27.91 11.96
C TYR A 43 -4.56 28.07 12.61
N ILE A 44 -5.58 28.48 11.84
CA ILE A 44 -6.96 28.62 12.28
C ILE A 44 -7.59 27.24 12.54
N PHE A 45 -7.41 26.28 11.62
CA PHE A 45 -7.89 24.91 11.72
C PHE A 45 -7.21 24.13 12.85
N SER A 46 -5.94 24.38 13.15
CA SER A 46 -5.27 23.82 14.33
C SER A 46 -5.89 24.27 15.66
N LYS A 47 -6.64 25.39 15.66
CA LYS A 47 -7.39 25.88 16.82
C LYS A 47 -8.85 25.42 16.85
N ILE A 48 -9.33 24.79 15.78
CA ILE A 48 -10.69 24.26 15.73
C ILE A 48 -10.76 23.00 16.60
N PRO A 49 -11.70 22.92 17.56
CA PRO A 49 -11.85 21.73 18.38
C PRO A 49 -12.08 20.47 17.53
N LYS A 50 -11.36 19.39 17.82
CA LYS A 50 -11.47 18.12 17.07
C LYS A 50 -12.91 17.59 16.95
N ASN A 51 -13.77 17.84 17.95
CA ASN A 51 -15.19 17.47 17.91
C ASN A 51 -15.95 18.14 16.74
N PHE A 52 -15.57 19.35 16.35
CA PHE A 52 -16.15 20.04 15.21
C PHE A 52 -15.64 19.46 13.89
N LEU A 53 -14.34 19.18 13.79
CA LEU A 53 -13.77 18.46 12.63
C LEU A 53 -14.37 17.07 12.46
N TYR A 54 -14.61 16.36 13.56
CA TYR A 54 -15.31 15.07 13.56
C TYR A 54 -16.74 15.20 13.03
N THR A 55 -17.46 16.26 13.39
CA THR A 55 -18.82 16.51 12.90
C THR A 55 -18.84 16.77 11.39
N ILE A 56 -17.89 17.57 10.89
CA ILE A 56 -17.70 17.78 9.43
C ILE A 56 -17.34 16.45 8.76
N SER A 57 -16.40 15.70 9.34
CA SER A 57 -15.91 14.42 8.81
C SER A 57 -17.02 13.39 8.71
N LYS A 58 -17.93 13.35 9.69
CA LYS A 58 -19.13 12.51 9.67
C LYS A 58 -20.06 12.86 8.50
N GLY A 59 -20.25 14.14 8.20
CA GLY A 59 -21.04 14.60 7.06
C GLY A 59 -20.43 14.20 5.71
N ILE A 60 -19.12 14.45 5.54
CA ILE A 60 -18.37 14.12 4.32
C ILE A 60 -18.31 12.60 4.10
N SER A 61 -18.06 11.83 5.17
CA SER A 61 -17.95 10.37 5.10
C SER A 61 -19.21 9.72 4.53
N ASN A 62 -20.40 10.20 4.92
CA ASN A 62 -21.66 9.68 4.39
C ASN A 62 -21.80 9.90 2.87
N ALA A 63 -21.22 10.98 2.32
CA ALA A 63 -21.28 11.28 0.89
C ALA A 63 -20.26 10.46 0.07
N PHE A 64 -19.04 10.28 0.57
CA PHE A 64 -17.96 9.61 -0.18
C PHE A 64 -17.96 8.09 -0.05
N TYR A 65 -18.41 7.56 1.09
CA TYR A 65 -18.35 6.12 1.37
C TYR A 65 -19.68 5.40 1.17
N GLY A 66 -20.75 6.11 0.79
CA GLY A 66 -22.06 5.52 0.50
C GLY A 66 -21.95 4.40 -0.54
N ASP A 67 -21.28 4.65 -1.66
CA ASP A 67 -21.17 3.72 -2.78
C ASP A 67 -20.30 2.48 -2.47
N TYR A 68 -19.34 2.61 -1.56
CA TYR A 68 -18.42 1.53 -1.18
C TYR A 68 -18.83 0.80 0.11
N LYS A 69 -19.86 1.27 0.80
CA LYS A 69 -20.23 0.83 2.15
C LYS A 69 -20.43 -0.68 2.23
N ASP A 70 -21.24 -1.26 1.33
CA ASP A 70 -21.56 -2.68 1.38
C ASP A 70 -20.33 -3.56 1.13
N GLU A 71 -19.45 -3.13 0.22
CA GLU A 71 -18.20 -3.83 -0.05
C GLU A 71 -17.23 -3.76 1.14
N MET A 72 -17.11 -2.58 1.76
CA MET A 72 -16.32 -2.40 2.96
C MET A 72 -16.88 -3.23 4.13
N ILE A 73 -18.20 -3.35 4.27
CA ILE A 73 -18.83 -4.21 5.30
C ILE A 73 -18.50 -5.67 5.04
N ARG A 74 -18.65 -6.16 3.80
CA ARG A 74 -18.27 -7.53 3.42
C ARG A 74 -16.80 -7.80 3.71
N THR A 75 -15.93 -6.86 3.35
CA THR A 75 -14.49 -6.95 3.62
C THR A 75 -14.24 -6.98 5.13
N THR A 76 -14.87 -6.11 5.91
CA THR A 76 -14.71 -6.05 7.37
C THR A 76 -15.14 -7.35 8.03
N LYS A 77 -16.31 -7.89 7.65
CA LYS A 77 -16.79 -9.21 8.11
C LYS A 77 -15.81 -10.32 7.75
N LYS A 78 -15.20 -10.28 6.56
CA LYS A 78 -14.19 -11.27 6.17
C LYS A 78 -12.91 -11.18 7.02
N LEU A 79 -12.38 -9.98 7.22
CA LEU A 79 -11.08 -9.77 7.85
C LEU A 79 -11.13 -9.87 9.39
N CYS A 80 -12.27 -9.51 9.98
CA CYS A 80 -12.42 -9.37 11.43
C CYS A 80 -13.67 -10.09 11.97
N GLY A 81 -14.42 -10.83 11.16
CA GLY A 81 -15.66 -11.51 11.57
C GLY A 81 -15.44 -12.42 12.77
N ASP A 82 -14.40 -13.24 12.74
CA ASP A 82 -14.01 -14.11 13.86
C ASP A 82 -13.71 -13.34 15.16
N LEU A 83 -13.11 -12.14 15.08
CA LEU A 83 -12.91 -11.27 16.24
C LEU A 83 -14.22 -10.68 16.75
N ILE A 84 -15.11 -10.26 15.83
CA ILE A 84 -16.43 -9.72 16.15
C ILE A 84 -17.26 -10.80 16.84
N GLU A 85 -17.29 -12.01 16.27
CA GLU A 85 -17.95 -13.18 16.83
C GLU A 85 -17.41 -13.52 18.21
N LYS A 86 -16.09 -13.59 18.37
CA LYS A 86 -15.46 -13.91 19.66
C LYS A 86 -15.77 -12.85 20.72
N LYS A 87 -15.70 -11.55 20.36
CA LYS A 87 -15.88 -10.43 21.30
C LYS A 87 -17.34 -10.21 21.68
N TYR A 88 -18.26 -10.45 20.75
CA TYR A 88 -19.70 -10.22 20.92
C TYR A 88 -20.49 -11.53 20.80
N LYS A 89 -19.93 -12.64 21.31
CA LYS A 89 -20.53 -13.97 21.27
C LYS A 89 -21.90 -14.06 21.95
N ASP A 90 -22.12 -13.23 22.96
CA ASP A 90 -23.36 -13.19 23.75
C ASP A 90 -24.42 -12.25 23.12
N ARG A 91 -24.15 -11.73 21.91
CA ARG A 91 -25.03 -10.84 21.15
C ARG A 91 -25.51 -11.54 19.89
N ASP A 92 -26.70 -11.17 19.42
CA ASP A 92 -27.28 -11.74 18.21
C ASP A 92 -26.49 -11.35 16.93
N GLU A 93 -26.87 -11.95 15.81
CA GLU A 93 -26.28 -11.67 14.50
C GLU A 93 -26.49 -10.20 14.06
N SER A 94 -27.66 -9.62 14.36
CA SER A 94 -27.97 -8.23 14.00
C SER A 94 -27.01 -7.23 14.67
N TYR A 95 -26.63 -7.48 15.92
CA TYR A 95 -25.67 -6.66 16.64
C TYR A 95 -24.26 -6.81 16.06
N ARG A 96 -23.83 -8.03 15.72
CA ARG A 96 -22.52 -8.28 15.10
C ARG A 96 -22.41 -7.63 13.71
N ASP A 97 -23.51 -7.64 12.96
CA ASP A 97 -23.63 -6.95 11.68
C ASP A 97 -23.60 -5.43 11.82
N TRP A 98 -24.26 -4.91 12.85
CA TRP A 98 -24.17 -3.50 13.21
C TRP A 98 -22.72 -3.13 13.58
N VAL A 99 -21.98 -3.95 14.33
CA VAL A 99 -20.57 -3.69 14.66
C VAL A 99 -19.71 -3.59 13.39
N ALA A 100 -19.88 -4.49 12.42
CA ALA A 100 -19.15 -4.40 11.15
C ALA A 100 -19.48 -3.10 10.40
N SER A 101 -20.74 -2.69 10.40
CA SER A 101 -21.20 -1.43 9.82
C SER A 101 -20.61 -0.20 10.53
N GLU A 102 -20.53 -0.25 11.86
CA GLU A 102 -19.94 0.80 12.69
C GLU A 102 -18.43 0.93 12.44
N ILE A 103 -17.70 -0.17 12.28
CA ILE A 103 -16.28 -0.15 11.91
C ILE A 103 -16.06 0.60 10.59
N VAL A 104 -16.88 0.31 9.57
CA VAL A 104 -16.81 0.97 8.25
C VAL A 104 -17.12 2.46 8.37
N PHE A 105 -18.14 2.80 9.15
CA PHE A 105 -18.50 4.20 9.41
C PHE A 105 -17.38 4.97 10.11
N GLN A 106 -16.78 4.39 11.16
CA GLN A 106 -15.63 4.99 11.85
C GLN A 106 -14.41 5.11 10.92
N ASN A 107 -14.17 4.11 10.06
CA ASN A 107 -13.11 4.19 9.06
C ASN A 107 -13.30 5.37 8.10
N GLY A 108 -14.51 5.60 7.60
CA GLY A 108 -14.80 6.75 6.74
C GLY A 108 -14.58 8.11 7.43
N ILE A 109 -14.88 8.20 8.73
CA ILE A 109 -14.55 9.40 9.52
C ILE A 109 -13.04 9.58 9.60
N HIS A 110 -12.29 8.53 9.93
CA HIS A 110 -10.82 8.62 10.05
C HIS A 110 -10.11 8.89 8.74
N MET A 111 -10.64 8.41 7.61
CA MET A 111 -10.15 8.78 6.30
C MET A 111 -10.31 10.28 6.05
N THR A 112 -11.43 10.86 6.47
CA THR A 112 -11.63 12.30 6.36
C THR A 112 -10.69 13.06 7.28
N GLU A 113 -10.49 12.61 8.52
CA GLU A 113 -9.49 13.18 9.43
C GLU A 113 -8.07 13.09 8.83
N PHE A 114 -7.70 11.96 8.24
CA PHE A 114 -6.41 11.76 7.56
C PHE A 114 -6.17 12.82 6.48
N PHE A 115 -7.15 13.07 5.61
CA PHE A 115 -7.03 14.11 4.59
C PHE A 115 -6.97 15.52 5.18
N LEU A 116 -7.80 15.82 6.18
CA LEU A 116 -7.76 17.12 6.86
C LEU A 116 -6.40 17.36 7.53
N ASP A 117 -5.85 16.37 8.22
CA ASP A 117 -4.53 16.45 8.85
C ASP A 117 -3.44 16.73 7.82
N ILE A 118 -3.48 16.06 6.66
CA ILE A 118 -2.54 16.31 5.55
C ILE A 118 -2.67 17.73 5.02
N MET A 119 -3.88 18.25 4.85
CA MET A 119 -4.10 19.58 4.27
C MET A 119 -3.84 20.71 5.27
N THR A 120 -4.03 20.46 6.56
CA THR A 120 -4.02 21.50 7.60
C THR A 120 -2.81 21.48 8.52
N LEU A 121 -2.08 20.38 8.63
CA LEU A 121 -0.94 20.30 9.53
C LEU A 121 0.37 19.99 8.81
N LEU A 122 0.38 19.03 7.87
CA LEU A 122 1.59 18.62 7.14
C LEU A 122 2.40 19.79 6.55
N PRO A 123 1.78 20.81 5.90
CA PRO A 123 2.53 21.90 5.28
C PRO A 123 3.19 22.84 6.30
N TYR A 124 2.94 22.67 7.59
CA TYR A 124 3.44 23.54 8.67
C TYR A 124 4.26 22.78 9.70
N PHE A 125 4.42 21.46 9.55
CA PHE A 125 5.19 20.65 10.49
C PHE A 125 6.60 21.18 10.74
N TYR A 126 7.28 21.65 9.69
CA TYR A 126 8.62 22.24 9.81
C TYR A 126 8.65 23.59 10.54
N LEU A 127 7.51 24.23 10.77
CA LEU A 127 7.37 25.48 11.52
C LEU A 127 7.02 25.23 13.00
N PHE A 128 6.64 24.02 13.38
CA PHE A 128 6.31 23.70 14.77
C PHE A 128 7.58 23.51 15.60
N GLY A 129 7.77 24.38 16.60
CA GLY A 129 8.93 24.31 17.50
C GLY A 129 8.94 23.10 18.45
N ASP A 130 7.77 22.52 18.73
CA ASP A 130 7.63 21.31 19.55
C ASP A 130 6.64 20.34 18.89
N LEU A 131 7.18 19.45 18.05
CA LEU A 131 6.43 18.40 17.37
C LEU A 131 5.94 17.31 18.33
N ASP A 132 6.63 17.09 19.46
CA ASP A 132 6.37 15.97 20.36
C ASP A 132 5.01 16.11 21.08
N LYS A 133 4.39 17.29 21.04
CA LYS A 133 3.00 17.50 21.46
C LYS A 133 1.97 16.76 20.60
N PHE A 134 2.31 16.49 19.34
CA PHE A 134 1.44 15.80 18.37
C PHE A 134 1.78 14.32 18.23
N PHE A 135 2.88 13.85 18.80
CA PHE A 135 3.36 12.48 18.62
C PHE A 135 3.72 11.80 19.93
N LYS A 136 3.26 10.56 20.11
CA LYS A 136 3.71 9.67 21.17
C LYS A 136 4.45 8.51 20.54
N LEU A 137 5.69 8.29 20.98
CA LEU A 137 6.53 7.20 20.48
C LEU A 137 6.56 6.02 21.43
N GLU A 138 6.60 4.82 20.85
CA GLU A 138 6.94 3.57 21.53
C GLU A 138 7.98 2.82 20.68
N GLY A 139 9.04 2.31 21.30
CA GLY A 139 9.99 1.41 20.64
C GLY A 139 11.04 2.09 19.75
N ILE A 140 11.20 3.42 19.79
CA ILE A 140 12.15 4.15 18.92
C ILE A 140 13.60 3.65 19.04
N GLU A 141 13.95 3.07 20.19
CA GLU A 141 15.22 2.39 20.42
C GLU A 141 15.49 1.24 19.44
N HIS A 142 14.46 0.55 18.93
CA HIS A 142 14.62 -0.50 17.93
C HIS A 142 15.15 0.09 16.60
N LEU A 143 14.57 1.20 16.14
CA LEU A 143 15.07 1.91 14.96
C LEU A 143 16.49 2.43 15.17
N ASN A 144 16.76 3.03 16.34
CA ASN A 144 18.09 3.55 16.66
C ASN A 144 19.15 2.44 16.72
N ASN A 145 18.81 1.28 17.29
CA ASN A 145 19.74 0.16 17.37
C ASN A 145 19.98 -0.47 16.00
N ALA A 146 18.96 -0.56 15.14
CA ALA A 146 19.11 -1.00 13.76
C ALA A 146 20.03 -0.05 12.96
N LEU A 147 19.87 1.27 13.09
CA LEU A 147 20.76 2.24 12.44
C LEU A 147 22.21 2.16 12.94
N LYS A 148 22.48 1.72 14.18
CA LYS A 148 23.85 1.52 14.66
C LYS A 148 24.57 0.38 13.95
N GLN A 149 23.85 -0.52 13.26
CA GLN A 149 24.46 -1.61 12.48
C GLN A 149 25.17 -1.10 11.21
N GLY A 150 24.85 0.10 10.72
CA GLY A 150 25.58 0.76 9.64
C GLY A 150 25.14 0.39 8.21
N ASN A 151 24.14 -0.47 8.05
CA ASN A 151 23.68 -0.97 6.74
C ASN A 151 22.45 -0.24 6.17
N GLY A 152 21.99 0.82 6.84
CA GLY A 152 20.69 1.44 6.62
C GLY A 152 19.56 0.61 7.25
N VAL A 153 18.32 1.05 7.08
CA VAL A 153 17.14 0.34 7.64
C VAL A 153 16.03 0.28 6.60
N VAL A 154 15.42 -0.90 6.43
CA VAL A 154 14.12 -1.02 5.76
C VAL A 154 13.03 -0.79 6.79
N LEU A 155 12.36 0.35 6.73
CA LEU A 155 11.21 0.63 7.58
C LEU A 155 9.94 0.13 6.88
N VAL A 156 9.46 -1.04 7.29
CA VAL A 156 8.22 -1.62 6.74
C VAL A 156 7.01 -1.05 7.47
N SER A 157 6.04 -0.56 6.71
CA SER A 157 4.76 -0.08 7.23
C SER A 157 3.59 -0.53 6.35
N GLY A 158 2.39 -0.09 6.71
CA GLY A 158 1.20 -0.18 5.87
C GLY A 158 0.45 1.15 5.88
N HIS A 159 -0.55 1.30 5.01
CA HIS A 159 -1.39 2.49 4.95
C HIS A 159 -2.38 2.52 6.14
N ILE A 160 -1.84 2.56 7.36
CA ILE A 160 -2.58 2.67 8.62
C ILE A 160 -2.32 4.07 9.17
N GLY A 161 -3.40 4.75 9.55
CA GLY A 161 -3.33 6.10 10.09
C GLY A 161 -2.66 7.08 9.12
N ASN A 162 -1.96 8.07 9.68
CA ASN A 162 -1.27 9.08 8.88
C ASN A 162 0.21 8.71 8.65
N TYR A 163 0.44 7.73 7.79
CA TYR A 163 1.80 7.25 7.45
C TYR A 163 2.72 8.36 6.87
N LEU A 164 2.15 9.42 6.30
CA LEU A 164 2.92 10.58 5.87
C LEU A 164 3.48 11.36 7.06
N PHE A 165 2.73 11.44 8.15
CA PHE A 165 3.21 12.02 9.41
C PHE A 165 4.34 11.20 10.02
N LEU A 166 4.30 9.86 9.92
CA LEU A 166 5.41 9.01 10.35
C LEU A 166 6.71 9.40 9.62
N CYS A 167 6.66 9.51 8.29
CA CYS A 167 7.82 9.91 7.49
C CYS A 167 8.31 11.32 7.84
N SER A 168 7.40 12.30 7.89
CA SER A 168 7.76 13.69 8.20
C SER A 168 8.28 13.87 9.61
N TYR A 169 7.69 13.19 10.60
CA TYR A 169 8.14 13.24 11.98
C TYR A 169 9.58 12.73 12.10
N LEU A 170 9.89 11.57 11.50
CA LEU A 170 11.26 11.03 11.50
C LEU A 170 12.23 12.02 10.81
N ALA A 171 11.87 12.57 9.66
CA ALA A 171 12.74 13.52 8.95
C ALA A 171 13.03 14.78 9.80
N LEU A 172 12.01 15.36 10.43
CA LEU A 172 12.14 16.54 11.30
C LEU A 172 12.90 16.26 12.60
N ARG A 173 12.91 15.01 13.07
CA ARG A 173 13.73 14.55 14.20
C ARG A 173 15.17 14.22 13.82
N GLY A 174 15.57 14.50 12.57
CA GLY A 174 16.95 14.40 12.11
C GLY A 174 17.30 13.07 11.41
N TYR A 175 16.36 12.13 11.30
CA TYR A 175 16.59 10.90 10.54
C TYR A 175 16.61 11.20 9.04
N LYS A 176 17.44 10.49 8.28
CA LYS A 176 17.43 10.58 6.80
C LYS A 176 16.43 9.58 6.25
N VAL A 177 15.28 10.08 5.80
CA VAL A 177 14.14 9.26 5.37
C VAL A 177 13.99 9.29 3.85
N ASN A 178 14.01 8.12 3.23
CA ASN A 178 13.71 7.89 1.82
C ASN A 178 12.39 7.14 1.72
N PHE A 179 11.34 7.79 1.23
CA PHE A 179 10.02 7.17 1.10
C PHE A 179 9.80 6.67 -0.33
N ILE A 180 9.64 5.36 -0.49
CA ILE A 180 9.27 4.77 -1.78
C ILE A 180 7.75 4.89 -1.95
N LEU A 181 7.33 5.66 -2.95
CA LEU A 181 5.93 5.95 -3.19
C LEU A 181 5.56 6.01 -4.67
N GLU A 182 4.25 6.03 -4.90
CA GLU A 182 3.66 6.32 -6.20
C GLU A 182 3.39 7.82 -6.35
N TYR A 183 4.13 8.49 -7.24
CA TYR A 183 4.01 9.94 -7.50
C TYR A 183 2.64 10.37 -8.02
N ALA A 184 1.95 9.45 -8.69
CA ALA A 184 0.64 9.71 -9.30
C ALA A 184 -0.43 10.16 -8.31
N THR A 185 -0.31 9.79 -7.04
CA THR A 185 -1.48 9.70 -6.18
C THR A 185 -1.82 11.03 -5.49
N PHE A 186 -0.87 11.93 -5.25
CA PHE A 186 -1.12 13.23 -4.61
C PHE A 186 0.04 14.22 -4.85
N ARG A 187 0.12 14.89 -6.01
CA ARG A 187 1.23 15.86 -6.27
C ARG A 187 1.30 16.99 -5.22
N GLY A 188 0.14 17.45 -4.75
CA GLY A 188 0.03 18.54 -3.75
C GLY A 188 0.66 18.26 -2.37
N ILE A 189 0.91 17.00 -2.00
CA ILE A 189 1.54 16.64 -0.72
C ILE A 189 3.06 16.44 -0.82
N LEU A 190 3.61 16.31 -2.03
CA LEU A 190 5.03 16.04 -2.25
C LEU A 190 5.89 17.19 -1.72
N ASN A 191 5.46 18.44 -1.96
CA ASN A 191 6.17 19.63 -1.50
C ASN A 191 6.18 19.75 0.03
N PRO A 192 5.04 19.61 0.75
CA PRO A 192 5.03 19.49 2.21
C PRO A 192 5.99 18.43 2.77
N LEU A 193 6.03 17.23 2.18
CA LEU A 193 6.95 16.16 2.60
C LEU A 193 8.43 16.56 2.40
N ARG A 194 8.75 17.12 1.23
CA ARG A 194 10.10 17.64 0.92
C ARG A 194 10.52 18.74 1.89
N LYS A 195 9.61 19.68 2.24
CA LYS A 195 9.87 20.73 3.25
C LYS A 195 10.18 20.15 4.64
N CYS A 196 9.65 18.98 4.97
CA CYS A 196 9.99 18.26 6.20
C CYS A 196 11.33 17.50 6.13
N GLY A 197 11.98 17.46 4.97
CA GLY A 197 13.25 16.74 4.75
C GLY A 197 13.08 15.28 4.30
N VAL A 198 11.88 14.86 3.90
CA VAL A 198 11.65 13.51 3.35
C VAL A 198 12.14 13.47 1.90
N LYS A 199 13.06 12.55 1.60
CA LYS A 199 13.46 12.22 0.22
C LYS A 199 12.40 11.31 -0.39
N LEU A 200 11.89 11.67 -1.54
CA LEU A 200 10.85 10.90 -2.25
C LEU A 200 11.51 10.10 -3.37
N ILE A 201 11.24 8.79 -3.42
CA ILE A 201 11.79 7.89 -4.44
C ILE A 201 10.63 7.21 -5.20
N PRO A 202 10.62 7.25 -6.55
CA PRO A 202 9.55 6.60 -7.29
C PRO A 202 9.60 5.09 -7.12
N SER A 203 8.45 4.47 -6.91
CA SER A 203 8.35 3.01 -6.96
C SER A 203 8.89 2.50 -8.31
N PRO A 204 9.83 1.54 -8.32
CA PRO A 204 10.27 0.91 -9.56
C PRO A 204 9.14 0.02 -10.11
N ARG A 205 8.73 0.23 -11.36
CA ARG A 205 7.57 -0.41 -11.98
C ARG A 205 7.81 -0.77 -13.45
N PRO A 206 6.96 -1.64 -14.05
CA PRO A 206 7.01 -1.90 -15.47
C PRO A 206 6.73 -0.67 -16.34
N GLU A 207 5.98 0.31 -15.84
CA GLU A 207 5.61 1.51 -16.60
C GLU A 207 6.75 2.54 -16.66
N ASN A 208 7.69 2.53 -15.71
CA ASN A 208 8.80 3.48 -15.62
C ASN A 208 10.18 2.79 -15.77
N LYS A 209 10.25 1.77 -16.64
CA LYS A 209 11.46 0.94 -16.88
C LYS A 209 12.71 1.75 -17.23
N GLU A 210 12.55 2.84 -17.97
CA GLU A 210 13.67 3.67 -18.43
C GLU A 210 14.41 4.35 -17.27
N ILE A 211 13.68 4.75 -16.23
CA ILE A 211 14.23 5.41 -15.04
C ILE A 211 14.55 4.42 -13.91
N LYS A 212 14.15 3.16 -14.05
CA LYS A 212 14.40 2.10 -13.06
C LYS A 212 15.88 1.99 -12.63
N PRO A 213 16.89 2.07 -13.52
CA PRO A 213 18.28 2.04 -13.09
C PRO A 213 18.67 3.22 -12.19
N ARG A 214 18.09 4.41 -12.42
CA ARG A 214 18.33 5.60 -11.59
C ARG A 214 17.68 5.44 -10.22
N ILE A 215 16.44 4.96 -10.18
CA ILE A 215 15.72 4.65 -8.92
C ILE A 215 16.53 3.66 -8.07
N ILE A 216 17.03 2.58 -8.68
CA ILE A 216 17.85 1.58 -7.97
C ILE A 216 19.11 2.23 -7.39
N LYS A 217 19.81 3.08 -8.16
CA LYS A 217 20.99 3.80 -7.66
C LYS A 217 20.68 4.71 -6.46
N LEU A 218 19.53 5.38 -6.44
CA LEU A 218 19.10 6.21 -5.31
C LEU A 218 18.87 5.37 -4.06
N ILE A 219 18.20 4.23 -4.20
CA ILE A 219 17.95 3.29 -3.10
C ILE A 219 19.28 2.72 -2.58
N ASP A 220 20.17 2.28 -3.49
CA ASP A 220 21.48 1.73 -3.13
C ASP A 220 22.34 2.76 -2.38
N ARG A 221 22.27 4.03 -2.80
CA ARG A 221 22.94 5.15 -2.11
C ARG A 221 22.37 5.38 -0.71
N ALA A 222 21.05 5.29 -0.54
CA ALA A 222 20.41 5.44 0.76
C ALA A 222 20.92 4.41 1.76
N PHE A 223 20.95 3.11 1.40
CA PHE A 223 21.50 2.07 2.27
C PHE A 223 23.00 2.27 2.55
N LYS A 224 23.80 2.60 1.53
CA LYS A 224 25.24 2.89 1.70
C LYS A 224 25.50 4.04 2.67
N ASN A 225 24.62 5.02 2.71
CA ASN A 225 24.71 6.17 3.61
C ASN A 225 24.04 5.92 4.98
N ASN A 226 23.67 4.68 5.29
CA ASN A 226 22.99 4.28 6.51
C ASN A 226 21.67 5.05 6.75
N GLU A 227 20.91 5.29 5.67
CA GLU A 227 19.63 6.00 5.71
C GLU A 227 18.45 5.03 5.82
N ILE A 228 17.28 5.56 6.18
CA ILE A 228 16.03 4.80 6.27
C ILE A 228 15.37 4.75 4.90
N VAL A 229 14.95 3.57 4.46
CA VAL A 229 14.10 3.37 3.27
C VAL A 229 12.74 2.84 3.71
N VAL A 230 11.70 3.65 3.54
CA VAL A 230 10.32 3.33 3.96
C VAL A 230 9.56 2.64 2.83
N VAL A 231 8.97 1.49 3.13
CA VAL A 231 8.19 0.67 2.18
C VAL A 231 6.79 0.40 2.72
N MET A 232 5.76 0.71 1.93
CA MET A 232 4.38 0.33 2.22
C MET A 232 4.09 -1.06 1.68
N HIS A 233 4.07 -2.06 2.57
CA HIS A 233 3.98 -3.47 2.18
C HIS A 233 2.54 -3.95 1.93
N ASP A 234 1.53 -3.13 2.23
CA ASP A 234 0.12 -3.42 1.99
C ASP A 234 -0.42 -2.86 0.65
N ALA A 235 0.44 -2.32 -0.21
CA ALA A 235 0.08 -1.77 -1.53
C ALA A 235 0.29 -2.77 -2.68
N GLY A 236 -0.55 -3.80 -2.71
CA GLY A 236 -0.56 -4.81 -3.79
C GLY A 236 -0.98 -4.27 -5.15
N MET A 237 -0.24 -4.57 -6.21
CA MET A 237 -0.56 -4.18 -7.60
C MET A 237 -0.39 -5.36 -8.57
N LYS A 238 -1.05 -5.30 -9.73
CA LYS A 238 -1.09 -6.42 -10.70
C LYS A 238 0.27 -6.94 -11.18
N HIS A 239 1.32 -6.14 -11.09
CA HIS A 239 2.67 -6.54 -11.47
C HIS A 239 3.48 -7.16 -10.32
N HIS A 240 2.98 -7.11 -9.09
CA HIS A 240 3.58 -7.71 -7.91
C HIS A 240 3.28 -9.20 -7.79
N SER A 241 4.10 -9.88 -7.00
CA SER A 241 3.98 -11.30 -6.70
C SER A 241 2.70 -11.62 -5.94
N LEU A 242 2.17 -12.81 -6.20
CA LEU A 242 0.96 -13.30 -5.55
C LEU A 242 1.30 -14.10 -4.31
N ILE A 243 0.99 -13.52 -3.16
CA ILE A 243 1.33 -14.04 -1.83
C ILE A 243 0.05 -14.09 -1.02
N GLU A 244 -0.04 -15.08 -0.13
CA GLU A 244 -1.17 -15.14 0.80
C GLU A 244 -1.22 -13.88 1.68
N PHE A 245 -2.40 -13.28 1.74
CA PHE A 245 -2.73 -12.14 2.60
C PHE A 245 -4.20 -12.22 2.99
N PHE A 246 -4.46 -12.37 4.29
CA PHE A 246 -5.75 -12.72 4.90
C PHE A 246 -6.36 -14.02 4.35
N GLY A 247 -5.53 -15.03 4.14
CA GLY A 247 -5.95 -16.34 3.62
C GLY A 247 -6.34 -16.34 2.14
N GLU A 248 -6.10 -15.23 1.42
CA GLU A 248 -6.35 -15.14 -0.02
C GLU A 248 -5.05 -14.83 -0.78
N ARG A 249 -4.96 -15.30 -2.02
CA ARG A 249 -3.89 -14.88 -2.95
C ARG A 249 -4.08 -13.41 -3.32
N CYS A 250 -3.17 -12.56 -2.85
CA CYS A 250 -3.18 -11.13 -3.12
C CYS A 250 -1.87 -10.69 -3.73
N HIS A 251 -1.94 -9.69 -4.61
CA HIS A 251 -0.75 -8.97 -5.03
C HIS A 251 -0.05 -8.37 -3.81
N THR A 252 1.25 -8.61 -3.69
CA THR A 252 2.07 -8.22 -2.54
C THR A 252 3.42 -7.72 -3.02
N PRO A 253 3.82 -6.48 -2.69
CA PRO A 253 5.14 -5.98 -3.03
C PRO A 253 6.24 -6.82 -2.35
N LEU A 254 7.31 -7.10 -3.07
CA LEU A 254 8.48 -7.79 -2.53
C LEU A 254 9.57 -6.84 -2.00
N GLY A 255 9.39 -5.52 -2.19
CA GLY A 255 10.43 -4.53 -1.92
C GLY A 255 10.99 -4.57 -0.50
N GLY A 256 10.15 -4.85 0.51
CA GLY A 256 10.59 -4.93 1.91
C GLY A 256 11.64 -6.01 2.14
N SER A 257 11.31 -7.27 1.82
CA SER A 257 12.23 -8.40 1.98
C SER A 257 13.40 -8.34 0.99
N PHE A 258 13.14 -7.96 -0.27
CA PHE A 258 14.16 -7.86 -1.31
C PHE A 258 15.28 -6.87 -0.93
N LEU A 259 14.92 -5.67 -0.49
CA LEU A 259 15.90 -4.65 -0.13
C LEU A 259 16.69 -5.03 1.11
N ALA A 260 16.04 -5.64 2.10
CA ALA A 260 16.69 -6.08 3.32
C ALA A 260 17.77 -7.14 3.02
N ILE A 261 17.43 -8.17 2.24
CA ILE A 261 18.35 -9.23 1.82
C ILE A 261 19.48 -8.66 0.95
N LYS A 262 19.15 -7.84 -0.06
CA LYS A 262 20.14 -7.27 -0.99
C LYS A 262 21.18 -6.41 -0.27
N HIS A 263 20.77 -5.63 0.72
CA HIS A 263 21.62 -4.66 1.41
C HIS A 263 22.12 -5.11 2.78
N ASN A 264 21.79 -6.34 3.20
CA ASN A 264 22.03 -6.83 4.56
C ASN A 264 21.51 -5.81 5.61
N ALA A 265 20.34 -5.25 5.33
CA ALA A 265 19.76 -4.16 6.11
C ALA A 265 18.66 -4.72 7.03
N PRO A 266 18.65 -4.37 8.32
CA PRO A 266 17.58 -4.78 9.23
C PRO A 266 16.22 -4.23 8.80
N ILE A 267 15.17 -5.03 8.99
CA ILE A 267 13.78 -4.61 8.80
C ILE A 267 13.22 -4.16 10.14
N ILE A 268 12.78 -2.90 10.23
CA ILE A 268 12.02 -2.40 11.39
C ILE A 268 10.56 -2.17 10.99
N PRO A 269 9.61 -2.97 11.50
CA PRO A 269 8.20 -2.66 11.33
C PRO A 269 7.81 -1.42 12.14
N ALA A 270 7.16 -0.44 11.53
CA ALA A 270 6.70 0.75 12.23
C ALA A 270 5.33 1.19 11.74
N PHE A 271 4.43 1.53 12.66
CA PHE A 271 3.04 1.89 12.34
C PHE A 271 2.61 3.10 13.14
N ILE A 272 1.70 3.88 12.54
CA ILE A 272 1.13 5.07 13.14
C ILE A 272 -0.39 4.93 13.19
N LYS A 273 -1.01 5.38 14.28
CA LYS A 273 -2.46 5.52 14.39
C LYS A 273 -2.83 6.86 14.99
N SER A 274 -3.95 7.43 14.54
CA SER A 274 -4.47 8.68 15.09
C SER A 274 -5.20 8.40 16.40
N CYS A 275 -4.92 9.19 17.44
CA CYS A 275 -5.73 9.21 18.66
C CYS A 275 -6.83 10.27 18.51
N PRO A 276 -8.11 9.86 18.43
CA PRO A 276 -9.20 10.76 18.08
C PRO A 276 -9.43 11.88 19.12
N LYS A 277 -8.98 11.69 20.37
CA LYS A 277 -9.31 12.60 21.48
C LYS A 277 -8.37 13.81 21.66
N LYS A 278 -7.16 13.83 21.06
CA LYS A 278 -6.12 14.81 21.43
C LYS A 278 -5.24 15.38 20.31
N HIS A 279 -5.59 15.21 19.02
CA HIS A 279 -4.66 15.50 17.90
C HIS A 279 -3.28 14.83 18.07
N LEU A 280 -3.27 13.69 18.77
CA LEU A 280 -2.06 12.94 19.09
C LEU A 280 -1.98 11.76 18.12
N HIS A 281 -0.80 11.49 17.58
CA HIS A 281 -0.53 10.30 16.78
C HIS A 281 0.41 9.38 17.56
N GLU A 282 0.02 8.12 17.68
CA GLU A 282 0.86 7.10 18.32
C GLU A 282 1.67 6.41 17.23
N ILE A 283 2.99 6.52 17.30
CA ILE A 283 3.93 5.80 16.45
C ILE A 283 4.54 4.69 17.28
N ARG A 284 4.45 3.47 16.76
CA ARG A 284 5.07 2.29 17.37
C ARG A 284 6.08 1.70 16.41
N PHE A 285 7.31 1.58 16.88
CA PHE A 285 8.38 0.81 16.24
C PHE A 285 8.44 -0.54 16.93
N TYR A 286 8.43 -1.61 16.16
CA TYR A 286 8.57 -2.97 16.66
C TYR A 286 10.05 -3.38 16.67
N PRO A 287 10.39 -4.45 17.43
CA PRO A 287 11.70 -5.09 17.30
C PRO A 287 12.02 -5.44 15.84
N GLU A 288 13.31 -5.59 15.57
CA GLU A 288 13.79 -6.03 14.25
C GLU A 288 13.06 -7.30 13.83
N PHE A 289 12.53 -7.27 12.60
CA PHE A 289 11.89 -8.41 12.01
C PHE A 289 12.98 -9.39 11.61
N ASP A 290 12.99 -10.53 12.29
CA ASP A 290 13.93 -11.61 12.06
C ASP A 290 13.75 -12.16 10.64
N LEU A 291 14.69 -11.86 9.74
CA LEU A 291 14.74 -12.45 8.42
C LEU A 291 15.13 -13.92 8.58
N GLU A 292 14.17 -14.80 8.34
CA GLU A 292 14.49 -16.21 8.33
C GLU A 292 15.22 -16.50 7.02
N GLU A 293 16.31 -17.24 7.13
CA GLU A 293 17.01 -17.89 6.03
C GLU A 293 16.67 -19.39 6.09
N PRO A 294 15.55 -19.83 5.48
CA PRO A 294 15.28 -21.26 5.38
C PRO A 294 16.32 -21.89 4.44
N ILE A 295 16.12 -23.16 4.08
CA ILE A 295 16.87 -23.85 3.01
C ILE A 295 16.58 -23.23 1.60
N TYR A 296 16.08 -22.00 1.53
CA TYR A 296 15.70 -21.29 0.30
C TYR A 296 16.74 -20.22 -0.03
N GLU A 297 17.05 -20.07 -1.32
CA GLU A 297 18.01 -19.07 -1.83
C GLU A 297 17.34 -18.11 -2.83
N GLY A 298 17.94 -16.94 -3.05
CA GLY A 298 17.51 -16.00 -4.08
C GLY A 298 16.05 -15.53 -3.93
N ASP A 299 15.28 -15.62 -5.02
CA ASP A 299 13.90 -15.13 -5.09
C ASP A 299 12.94 -15.87 -4.14
N GLU A 300 13.23 -17.14 -3.82
CA GLU A 300 12.41 -17.94 -2.89
C GLU A 300 12.50 -17.40 -1.45
N LEU A 301 13.71 -17.02 -1.04
CA LEU A 301 13.97 -16.40 0.26
C LEU A 301 13.25 -15.04 0.39
N VAL A 302 13.28 -14.23 -0.67
CA VAL A 302 12.57 -12.95 -0.76
C VAL A 302 11.07 -13.16 -0.61
N PHE A 303 10.52 -14.15 -1.33
CA PHE A 303 9.11 -14.49 -1.27
C PHE A 303 8.68 -14.96 0.12
N TYR A 304 9.45 -15.89 0.72
CA TYR A 304 9.14 -16.45 2.02
C TYR A 304 9.07 -15.37 3.10
N ASN A 305 10.04 -14.46 3.12
CA ASN A 305 10.03 -13.33 4.05
C ASN A 305 8.92 -12.33 3.74
N ALA A 306 8.55 -12.12 2.47
CA ALA A 306 7.38 -11.31 2.12
C ALA A 306 6.05 -11.91 2.63
N LEU A 307 5.92 -13.25 2.62
CA LEU A 307 4.79 -13.95 3.25
C LEU A 307 4.76 -13.73 4.77
N ARG A 308 5.91 -13.85 5.44
CA ARG A 308 6.01 -13.60 6.88
C ARG A 308 5.71 -12.13 7.24
N LEU A 309 6.16 -11.18 6.42
CA LEU A 309 5.78 -9.77 6.54
C LEU A 309 4.27 -9.56 6.36
N ASN A 310 3.64 -10.23 5.38
CA ASN A 310 2.19 -10.24 5.23
C ASN A 310 1.49 -10.69 6.52
N LYS A 311 1.96 -11.75 7.18
CA LYS A 311 1.41 -12.21 8.47
C LYS A 311 1.58 -11.19 9.59
N LEU A 312 2.66 -10.43 9.59
CA LEU A 312 2.83 -9.30 10.52
C LEU A 312 1.80 -8.21 10.23
N LEU A 313 1.65 -7.80 8.97
CA LEU A 313 0.68 -6.77 8.56
C LEU A 313 -0.77 -7.19 8.78
N GLU A 314 -1.13 -8.45 8.56
CA GLU A 314 -2.47 -8.97 8.86
C GLU A 314 -2.84 -8.72 10.33
N LYS A 315 -1.90 -8.96 11.25
CA LYS A 315 -2.08 -8.71 12.69
C LYS A 315 -2.25 -7.21 12.98
N GLU A 316 -1.41 -6.36 12.39
CA GLU A 316 -1.46 -4.91 12.62
C GLU A 316 -2.72 -4.26 12.03
N ILE A 317 -3.14 -4.68 10.83
CA ILE A 317 -4.37 -4.23 10.20
C ILE A 317 -5.58 -4.67 11.02
N ARG A 318 -5.65 -5.91 11.50
CA ARG A 318 -6.78 -6.36 12.34
C ARG A 318 -6.89 -5.58 13.65
N ARG A 319 -5.74 -5.22 14.25
CA ARG A 319 -5.69 -4.37 15.45
C ARG A 319 -6.18 -2.94 15.18
N ASN A 320 -5.99 -2.44 13.96
CA ASN A 320 -6.21 -1.05 13.58
C ASN A 320 -7.15 -0.92 12.37
N ILE A 321 -8.12 -1.82 12.20
CA ILE A 321 -8.92 -1.92 10.97
C ILE A 321 -9.67 -0.64 10.65
N ILE A 322 -10.09 0.07 11.70
CA ILE A 322 -10.74 1.38 11.64
C ILE A 322 -9.80 2.45 11.05
N TYR A 323 -8.49 2.33 11.21
CA TYR A 323 -7.48 3.26 10.71
C TYR A 323 -6.82 2.80 9.40
N TRP A 324 -7.26 1.69 8.81
CA TRP A 324 -6.64 1.17 7.61
C TRP A 324 -7.21 1.85 6.36
N ASN A 325 -6.36 2.60 5.65
CA ASN A 325 -6.78 3.46 4.55
C ASN A 325 -7.15 2.66 3.29
N ASN A 326 -6.65 1.43 3.17
CA ASN A 326 -6.89 0.57 2.01
C ASN A 326 -8.16 -0.28 2.16
N LEU A 327 -8.99 -0.10 3.19
CA LEU A 327 -10.19 -0.91 3.44
C LEU A 327 -11.16 -0.91 2.24
N ALA A 328 -11.39 0.26 1.63
CA ALA A 328 -12.27 0.40 0.47
C ALA A 328 -11.71 -0.26 -0.81
N ILE A 329 -10.39 -0.40 -0.92
CA ILE A 329 -9.71 -0.87 -2.13
C ILE A 329 -9.07 -2.25 -1.98
N TYR A 330 -9.28 -2.93 -0.86
CA TYR A 330 -8.69 -4.25 -0.60
C TYR A 330 -9.01 -5.27 -1.70
N HIS A 331 -10.22 -5.20 -2.28
CA HIS A 331 -10.64 -6.06 -3.38
C HIS A 331 -9.75 -5.95 -4.62
N ILE A 332 -9.13 -4.79 -4.88
CA ILE A 332 -8.25 -4.55 -6.03
C ILE A 332 -6.96 -5.40 -5.93
N ARG A 333 -6.55 -5.76 -4.71
CA ARG A 333 -5.38 -6.62 -4.47
C ARG A 333 -5.63 -8.08 -4.80
N LYS A 334 -6.90 -8.49 -4.86
CA LYS A 334 -7.29 -9.89 -5.04
C LYS A 334 -7.16 -10.31 -6.50
N THR A 335 -6.81 -11.57 -6.69
CA THR A 335 -6.72 -12.19 -8.02
C THR A 335 -8.03 -12.69 -8.56
N PHE A 336 -9.10 -12.73 -7.76
CA PHE A 336 -10.39 -13.30 -8.17
C PHE A 336 -11.09 -12.40 -9.19
N ARG A 337 -10.60 -12.50 -10.42
CA ARG A 337 -11.36 -12.28 -11.62
C ARG A 337 -12.23 -13.52 -11.79
N LYS A 338 -13.55 -13.34 -11.93
CA LYS A 338 -14.37 -14.38 -12.55
C LYS A 338 -13.78 -14.65 -13.94
N THR A 339 -13.65 -15.93 -14.34
CA THR A 339 -13.27 -16.31 -15.71
C THR A 339 -13.98 -15.40 -16.70
N LYS A 340 -13.22 -14.72 -17.56
CA LYS A 340 -13.83 -13.70 -18.43
C LYS A 340 -14.42 -14.39 -19.64
N ILE A 341 -15.67 -14.84 -19.50
CA ILE A 341 -16.43 -15.34 -20.64
C ILE A 341 -16.93 -14.12 -21.43
N ILE A 342 -16.48 -14.00 -22.67
CA ILE A 342 -17.03 -13.03 -23.61
C ILE A 342 -18.22 -13.69 -24.29
N GLU A 343 -19.43 -13.21 -24.02
CA GLU A 343 -20.65 -13.68 -24.67
C GLU A 343 -20.57 -13.46 -26.20
N GLY A 344 -21.04 -14.43 -26.97
CA GLY A 344 -20.93 -14.44 -28.43
C GLY A 344 -19.57 -14.89 -28.98
N ARG A 345 -18.56 -15.15 -28.12
CA ARG A 345 -17.25 -15.68 -28.54
C ARG A 345 -17.21 -17.21 -28.39
N PRO A 346 -16.55 -17.95 -29.31
CA PRO A 346 -16.39 -19.40 -29.18
C PRO A 346 -15.78 -19.80 -27.83
N ILE A 347 -16.34 -20.85 -27.21
CA ILE A 347 -15.90 -21.32 -25.88
C ILE A 347 -14.42 -21.67 -25.83
N ILE A 348 -13.89 -22.25 -26.92
CA ILE A 348 -12.48 -22.62 -27.03
C ILE A 348 -11.58 -21.38 -26.92
N GLU A 349 -11.97 -20.25 -27.51
CA GLU A 349 -11.18 -19.02 -27.42
C GLU A 349 -11.19 -18.43 -26.01
N ASN A 350 -12.32 -18.49 -25.31
CA ASN A 350 -12.40 -18.09 -23.91
C ASN A 350 -11.47 -18.97 -23.04
N ILE A 351 -11.41 -20.28 -23.28
CA ILE A 351 -10.53 -21.20 -22.54
C ILE A 351 -9.04 -20.93 -22.85
N LEU A 352 -8.69 -20.70 -24.12
CA LEU A 352 -7.31 -20.42 -24.52
C LEU A 352 -6.77 -19.12 -23.87
N ASP A 353 -7.60 -18.07 -23.80
CA ASP A 353 -7.23 -16.83 -23.12
C ASP A 353 -7.01 -17.04 -21.62
N GLU A 354 -7.82 -17.89 -20.98
CA GLU A 354 -7.65 -18.25 -19.56
C GLU A 354 -6.35 -19.03 -19.35
N PHE A 355 -5.99 -19.97 -20.23
CA PHE A 355 -4.70 -20.69 -20.14
C PHE A 355 -3.51 -19.75 -20.29
N GLN A 356 -3.57 -18.80 -21.22
CA GLN A 356 -2.53 -17.76 -21.36
C GLN A 356 -2.44 -16.88 -20.12
N TYR A 357 -3.57 -16.53 -19.52
CA TYR A 357 -3.59 -15.85 -18.24
C TYR A 357 -2.90 -16.66 -17.14
N TYR A 358 -3.21 -17.97 -17.00
CA TYR A 358 -2.59 -18.83 -15.99
C TYR A 358 -1.08 -19.00 -16.20
N LYS A 359 -0.59 -19.08 -17.45
CA LYS A 359 0.85 -19.06 -17.71
C LYS A 359 1.52 -17.79 -17.21
N LYS A 360 0.93 -16.64 -17.55
CA LYS A 360 1.41 -15.33 -17.05
C LYS A 360 1.27 -15.18 -15.53
N TYR A 361 0.30 -15.86 -14.92
CA TYR A 361 0.15 -15.97 -13.47
C TYR A 361 1.31 -16.77 -12.88
N LEU A 362 1.69 -17.92 -13.45
CA LEU A 362 2.83 -18.71 -12.98
C LEU A 362 4.12 -17.88 -13.01
N GLU A 363 4.38 -17.16 -14.10
CA GLU A 363 5.55 -16.26 -14.23
C GLU A 363 5.63 -15.17 -13.14
N LYS A 364 4.50 -14.80 -12.52
CA LYS A 364 4.38 -13.67 -11.58
C LYS A 364 3.92 -14.09 -10.20
N SER A 365 3.79 -15.37 -9.94
CA SER A 365 3.37 -15.89 -8.66
C SER A 365 4.38 -16.93 -8.23
N TYR A 366 4.53 -17.12 -6.94
CA TYR A 366 5.33 -18.20 -6.43
C TYR A 366 4.51 -18.92 -5.37
N GLU A 367 4.61 -20.24 -5.37
CA GLU A 367 3.95 -21.09 -4.40
C GLU A 367 4.97 -22.14 -3.97
N LEU A 368 5.16 -22.27 -2.66
CA LEU A 368 6.17 -23.16 -2.13
C LEU A 368 5.91 -24.60 -2.57
N GLY A 369 6.90 -25.23 -3.22
CA GLY A 369 6.80 -26.59 -3.74
C GLY A 369 5.99 -26.74 -5.04
N ARG A 370 5.54 -25.65 -5.66
CA ARG A 370 4.82 -25.70 -6.95
C ARG A 370 5.80 -25.92 -8.10
N ASN A 371 5.56 -26.94 -8.91
CA ASN A 371 6.38 -27.26 -10.09
C ASN A 371 5.89 -26.46 -11.30
N ASP A 372 6.33 -25.21 -11.42
CA ASP A 372 5.87 -24.29 -12.48
C ASP A 372 6.15 -24.84 -13.88
N LYS A 373 7.26 -25.55 -14.08
CA LYS A 373 7.61 -26.18 -15.36
C LYS A 373 6.59 -27.25 -15.77
N GLU A 374 6.17 -28.08 -14.82
CA GLU A 374 5.16 -29.11 -15.07
C GLU A 374 3.79 -28.49 -15.39
N ILE A 375 3.38 -27.46 -14.63
CA ILE A 375 2.11 -26.76 -14.90
C ILE A 375 2.17 -26.05 -16.26
N HIS A 376 3.30 -25.42 -16.62
CA HIS A 376 3.51 -24.85 -17.95
C HIS A 376 3.34 -25.90 -19.05
N ASN A 377 4.00 -27.06 -18.92
CA ASN A 377 3.90 -28.16 -19.88
C ASN A 377 2.45 -28.67 -20.00
N LEU A 378 1.72 -28.80 -18.89
CA LEU A 378 0.30 -29.19 -18.89
C LEU A 378 -0.57 -28.16 -19.62
N LEU A 379 -0.34 -26.86 -19.38
CA LEU A 379 -1.08 -25.80 -20.06
C LEU A 379 -0.71 -25.71 -21.54
N ASP A 380 0.53 -26.01 -21.93
CA ASP A 380 0.97 -26.10 -23.34
C ASP A 380 0.30 -27.27 -24.07
N ASP A 381 0.34 -28.48 -23.51
CA ASP A 381 -0.31 -29.67 -24.09
C ASP A 381 -1.83 -29.47 -24.24
N ALA A 382 -2.48 -28.92 -23.21
CA ALA A 382 -3.91 -28.61 -23.28
C ALA A 382 -4.22 -27.52 -24.32
N THR A 383 -3.35 -26.52 -24.47
CA THR A 383 -3.47 -25.48 -25.50
C THR A 383 -3.39 -26.07 -26.91
N GLU A 384 -2.45 -26.98 -27.17
CA GLU A 384 -2.30 -27.63 -28.48
C GLU A 384 -3.51 -28.50 -28.83
N LYS A 385 -4.02 -29.29 -27.87
CA LYS A 385 -5.22 -30.12 -28.06
C LYS A 385 -6.44 -29.27 -28.42
N LEU A 386 -6.65 -28.15 -27.72
CA LEU A 386 -7.75 -27.23 -28.00
C LEU A 386 -7.65 -26.56 -29.37
N LYS A 387 -6.44 -26.17 -29.79
CA LYS A 387 -6.21 -25.63 -31.14
C LYS A 387 -6.56 -26.65 -32.23
N LYS A 388 -6.16 -27.91 -32.06
CA LYS A 388 -6.51 -29.00 -33.00
C LYS A 388 -8.02 -29.23 -33.08
N LEU A 389 -8.72 -29.23 -31.95
CA LEU A 389 -10.18 -29.37 -31.90
C LEU A 389 -10.88 -28.21 -32.63
N ARG A 390 -10.37 -26.98 -32.48
CA ARG A 390 -10.88 -25.82 -33.20
C ARG A 390 -10.71 -25.98 -34.71
N GLU A 391 -9.52 -26.35 -35.18
CA GLU A 391 -9.29 -26.58 -36.61
C GLU A 391 -10.18 -27.70 -37.19
N GLN A 392 -10.51 -28.71 -36.38
CA GLN A 392 -11.47 -29.75 -36.78
C GLN A 392 -12.89 -29.17 -36.86
N GLN A 393 -13.30 -28.36 -35.89
CA GLN A 393 -14.60 -27.68 -35.88
C GLN A 393 -14.76 -26.75 -37.09
N ASP A 394 -13.75 -25.93 -37.39
CA ASP A 394 -13.77 -25.00 -38.53
C ASP A 394 -13.85 -25.76 -39.86
N ARG A 395 -13.11 -26.88 -39.99
CA ARG A 395 -13.20 -27.77 -41.16
C ARG A 395 -14.59 -28.36 -41.34
N ILE A 396 -15.20 -28.89 -40.28
CA ILE A 396 -16.56 -29.45 -40.34
C ILE A 396 -17.57 -28.37 -40.73
N HIS A 397 -17.45 -27.15 -40.18
CA HIS A 397 -18.36 -26.06 -40.50
C HIS A 397 -18.23 -25.63 -41.97
N SER A 398 -17.00 -25.52 -42.49
CA SER A 398 -16.72 -25.19 -43.89
C SER A 398 -17.18 -26.25 -44.91
N GLN A 399 -17.35 -27.50 -44.47
CA GLN A 399 -17.86 -28.59 -45.30
C GLN A 399 -19.40 -28.69 -45.27
N ALA A 400 -20.04 -28.05 -44.28
CA ALA A 400 -21.49 -28.05 -44.09
C ALA A 400 -22.18 -26.81 -44.68
N THR A 401 -21.43 -25.76 -45.00
CA THR A 401 -21.82 -24.57 -45.78
C THR A 401 -21.39 -24.71 -47.22
#